data_AF-A0A7S4JJ50-F1
#
_entry.id   AF-A0A7S4JJ50-F1
#
_cell.length_a   1.000
_cell.length_b   1.000
_cell.length_c   1.000
_cell.angle_alpha   90.00
_cell.angle_beta   90.00
_cell.angle_gamma   90.00
#
_symmetry.space_group_name_H-M   'P 1'
#
loop_
_entity.id
_entity.type
_entity.pdbx_description
1 polymer ?
#
loop_
_entity_poly.entity_id
_entity_poly.type
_entity_poly.pdbx_seq_one_letter_code
_entity_poly.pdbx_strand_id
1 'polypeptide(L)'
;EKAPRGSVVACDFYNAGGLLSLSDEDIISVLTDELLPSAVPKFADAKVLDSWVGKYPGTVSWFSPGSYSKRPPLEGAGNSILPNVKCAGDWVRMGEREHGAKGLCQERAYVSGMEAANSLLESTVGRNGDGGGVSGGDGSGRAFVPHEVLPVREDEPQFKFGVEVNRKVMQVLPRFWVR
;
A
#
# COMPACT_ATOMS: atom_id res chain seq x y z
N GLU A 1 -11.58 -43.44 -1.81
CA GLU A 1 -10.45 -42.55 -1.48
C GLU A 1 -10.87 -41.10 -1.67
N LYS A 2 -10.46 -40.17 -0.79
CA LYS A 2 -10.60 -38.73 -1.08
C LYS A 2 -9.52 -38.37 -2.10
N ALA A 3 -9.92 -37.84 -3.26
CA ALA A 3 -8.99 -37.31 -4.23
C ALA A 3 -8.02 -36.32 -3.55
N PRO A 4 -6.71 -36.35 -3.87
CA PRO A 4 -5.75 -35.41 -3.31
C PRO A 4 -6.24 -33.99 -3.56
N ARG A 5 -6.41 -33.22 -2.48
CA ARG A 5 -6.75 -31.81 -2.58
C ARG A 5 -5.47 -31.10 -2.99
N GLY A 6 -5.39 -30.65 -4.24
CA GLY A 6 -4.32 -29.76 -4.68
C GLY A 6 -4.25 -28.51 -3.80
N SER A 7 -3.10 -27.83 -3.83
CA SER A 7 -2.94 -26.52 -3.18
C SER A 7 -2.99 -25.43 -4.24
N VAL A 8 -3.56 -24.28 -3.88
CA VAL A 8 -3.45 -23.06 -4.69
C VAL A 8 -2.24 -22.29 -4.18
N VAL A 9 -1.34 -21.95 -5.09
CA VAL A 9 -0.15 -21.13 -4.81
C VAL A 9 -0.36 -19.79 -5.50
N ALA A 10 -0.21 -18.70 -4.74
CA ALA A 10 -0.21 -17.34 -5.26
C ALA A 10 1.20 -16.77 -5.11
N CYS A 11 1.73 -16.18 -6.19
CA CYS A 11 3.07 -15.61 -6.21
C CYS A 11 3.04 -14.23 -6.89
N ASP A 12 3.53 -13.23 -6.18
CA ASP A 12 3.63 -11.86 -6.66
C ASP A 12 5.08 -11.51 -6.97
N PHE A 13 5.34 -11.11 -8.21
CA PHE A 13 6.65 -10.65 -8.64
C PHE A 13 6.72 -9.12 -8.63
N TYR A 14 7.50 -8.56 -7.70
CA TYR A 14 7.80 -7.13 -7.68
C TYR A 14 9.06 -6.83 -8.49
N ASN A 15 9.11 -5.64 -9.11
CA ASN A 15 10.20 -5.25 -10.01
C ASN A 15 10.43 -6.28 -11.14
N ALA A 16 9.34 -6.88 -11.64
CA ALA A 16 9.34 -7.99 -12.58
C ALA A 16 9.66 -7.59 -14.04
N GLY A 17 10.45 -6.53 -14.26
CA GLY A 17 10.73 -6.01 -15.60
C GLY A 17 11.27 -7.07 -16.57
N GLY A 18 12.11 -7.99 -16.07
CA GLY A 18 12.63 -9.11 -16.85
C GLY A 18 11.64 -10.24 -17.12
N LEU A 19 10.58 -10.36 -16.32
CA LEU A 19 9.53 -11.37 -16.50
C LEU A 19 8.39 -10.85 -17.38
N LEU A 20 8.13 -9.54 -17.40
CA LEU A 20 7.01 -8.95 -18.14
C LEU A 20 7.03 -9.22 -19.65
N SER A 21 8.20 -9.43 -20.24
CA SER A 21 8.36 -9.74 -21.67
C SER A 21 8.19 -11.22 -22.01
N LEU A 22 8.15 -12.11 -21.02
CA LEU A 22 8.03 -13.54 -21.22
C LEU A 22 6.58 -13.95 -21.53
N SER A 23 6.41 -15.12 -22.14
CA SER A 23 5.09 -15.76 -22.26
C SER A 23 4.55 -16.15 -20.89
N ASP A 24 3.26 -16.41 -20.78
CA ASP A 24 2.68 -16.84 -19.50
C ASP A 24 3.24 -18.21 -19.11
N GLU A 25 3.44 -19.09 -20.08
CA GLU A 25 4.05 -20.42 -19.92
C GLU A 25 5.49 -20.34 -19.41
N ASP A 26 6.30 -19.44 -19.95
CA ASP A 26 7.69 -19.23 -19.50
C ASP A 26 7.72 -18.68 -18.07
N ILE A 27 6.81 -17.76 -17.71
CA ILE A 27 6.69 -17.25 -16.34
C ILE A 27 6.33 -18.38 -15.38
N ILE A 28 5.39 -19.24 -15.78
CA ILE A 28 4.99 -20.40 -14.98
C ILE A 28 6.19 -21.35 -14.80
N SER A 29 6.93 -21.68 -15.86
CA SER A 29 8.11 -22.54 -15.79
C SER A 29 9.20 -21.95 -14.88
N VAL A 30 9.52 -20.67 -14.99
CA VAL A 30 10.45 -19.99 -14.07
C VAL A 30 9.98 -20.12 -12.62
N LEU A 31 8.69 -19.92 -12.36
CA LEU A 31 8.13 -20.06 -11.02
C LEU A 31 8.23 -21.51 -10.51
N THR A 32 7.81 -22.50 -11.30
CA THR A 32 7.62 -23.88 -10.85
C THR A 32 8.89 -24.70 -10.87
N ASP A 33 9.79 -24.43 -11.80
CA ASP A 33 10.96 -25.26 -12.07
C ASP A 33 12.20 -24.70 -11.38
N GLU A 34 12.26 -23.37 -11.19
CA GLU A 34 13.42 -22.70 -10.59
C GLU A 34 13.11 -22.11 -9.21
N LEU A 35 12.14 -21.19 -9.12
CA LEU A 35 11.98 -20.35 -7.92
C LEU A 35 11.35 -21.09 -6.75
N LEU A 36 10.23 -21.79 -6.96
CA LEU A 36 9.54 -22.54 -5.90
C LEU A 36 10.41 -23.68 -5.33
N PRO A 37 11.07 -24.53 -6.15
CA PRO A 37 11.95 -25.57 -5.63
C PRO A 37 13.16 -25.01 -4.88
N SER A 38 13.70 -23.87 -5.33
CA SER A 38 14.82 -23.20 -4.63
C SER A 38 14.42 -22.68 -3.26
N ALA A 39 13.20 -22.16 -3.10
CA ALA A 39 12.69 -21.67 -1.82
C ALA A 39 12.23 -22.82 -0.90
N VAL A 40 11.52 -23.80 -1.46
CA VAL A 40 10.97 -24.94 -0.73
C VAL A 40 11.12 -26.19 -1.62
N PRO A 41 12.13 -27.06 -1.37
CA PRO A 41 12.48 -28.17 -2.26
C PRO A 41 11.35 -29.15 -2.61
N LYS A 42 10.33 -29.26 -1.75
CA LYS A 42 9.16 -30.12 -2.00
C LYS A 42 8.31 -29.70 -3.21
N PHE A 43 8.47 -28.47 -3.71
CA PHE A 43 7.81 -28.05 -4.94
C PHE A 43 8.40 -28.68 -6.21
N ALA A 44 9.60 -29.28 -6.15
CA ALA A 44 10.20 -29.96 -7.30
C ALA A 44 9.31 -31.08 -7.87
N ASP A 45 8.48 -31.71 -7.02
CA ASP A 45 7.56 -32.78 -7.42
C ASP A 45 6.15 -32.28 -7.76
N ALA A 46 5.89 -30.97 -7.63
CA ALA A 46 4.58 -30.39 -7.85
C ALA A 46 4.23 -30.36 -9.34
N LYS A 47 2.95 -30.58 -9.66
CA LYS A 47 2.44 -30.48 -11.03
C LYS A 47 1.43 -29.35 -11.11
N VAL A 48 1.62 -28.45 -12.07
CA VAL A 48 0.64 -27.42 -12.40
C VAL A 48 -0.58 -28.09 -13.03
N LEU A 49 -1.75 -27.90 -12.42
CA LEU A 49 -3.02 -28.39 -12.94
C LEU A 49 -3.81 -27.30 -13.66
N ASP A 50 -3.67 -26.07 -13.19
CA ASP A 50 -4.28 -24.86 -13.73
C ASP A 50 -3.43 -23.65 -13.32
N SER A 51 -3.50 -22.58 -14.09
CA SER A 51 -2.69 -21.39 -13.89
C SER A 51 -3.33 -20.15 -14.50
N TRP A 52 -3.14 -19.02 -13.84
CA TRP A 52 -3.50 -17.71 -14.38
C TRP A 52 -2.37 -16.73 -14.09
N VAL A 53 -1.97 -15.96 -15.11
CA VAL A 53 -0.90 -14.96 -15.02
C VAL A 53 -1.48 -13.57 -15.25
N GLY A 54 -1.33 -12.70 -14.26
CA GLY A 54 -1.69 -11.28 -14.35
C GLY A 54 -0.46 -10.41 -14.59
N LYS A 55 -0.43 -9.67 -15.72
CA LYS A 55 0.64 -8.71 -16.03
C LYS A 55 0.13 -7.29 -15.84
N TYR A 56 0.81 -6.55 -14.97
CA TYR A 56 0.38 -5.23 -14.53
C TYR A 56 1.49 -4.17 -14.74
N PRO A 57 1.86 -3.87 -15.99
CA PRO A 57 2.89 -2.88 -16.26
C PRO A 57 2.43 -1.48 -15.82
N GLY A 58 3.28 -0.77 -15.07
CA GLY A 58 3.01 0.60 -14.64
C GLY A 58 1.89 0.77 -13.61
N THR A 59 1.37 -0.31 -13.02
CA THR A 59 0.29 -0.22 -12.02
C THR A 59 0.77 0.27 -10.66
N VAL A 60 2.06 0.08 -10.35
CA VAL A 60 2.68 0.60 -9.14
C VAL A 60 3.45 1.88 -9.47
N SER A 61 3.23 2.93 -8.68
CA SER A 61 3.97 4.19 -8.83
C SER A 61 5.44 3.98 -8.48
N TRP A 62 6.32 4.22 -9.45
CA TRP A 62 7.76 4.21 -9.21
C TRP A 62 8.20 5.53 -8.56
N PHE A 63 8.76 5.45 -7.36
CA PHE A 63 9.37 6.60 -6.69
C PHE A 63 10.88 6.58 -6.92
N SER A 64 11.35 7.46 -7.80
CA SER A 64 12.79 7.69 -7.94
C SER A 64 13.37 8.27 -6.64
N PRO A 65 14.65 8.02 -6.33
CA PRO A 65 15.32 8.64 -5.17
C PRO A 65 15.10 10.16 -5.16
N GLY A 66 14.64 10.71 -4.03
CA GLY A 66 14.38 12.14 -3.87
C GLY A 66 13.00 12.63 -4.36
N SER A 67 12.18 11.78 -4.97
CA SER A 67 10.83 12.17 -5.47
C SER A 67 9.80 12.48 -4.38
N TYR A 68 10.10 12.23 -3.10
CA TYR A 68 9.16 12.45 -2.00
C TYR A 68 8.56 13.86 -1.97
N SER A 69 9.39 14.90 -2.16
CA SER A 69 8.94 16.30 -2.17
C SER A 69 8.02 16.63 -3.35
N LYS A 70 8.05 15.81 -4.42
CA LYS A 70 7.22 15.95 -5.61
C LYS A 70 5.86 15.27 -5.49
N ARG A 71 5.66 14.43 -4.46
CA ARG A 71 4.36 13.81 -4.19
C ARG A 71 3.34 14.88 -3.80
N PRO A 72 2.07 14.76 -4.23
CA PRO A 72 1.03 15.72 -3.85
C PRO A 72 0.78 15.67 -2.34
N PRO A 73 0.60 16.82 -1.66
CA PRO A 73 0.10 16.85 -0.29
C PRO A 73 -1.41 16.61 -0.28
N LEU A 74 -1.94 16.12 0.84
CA LEU A 74 -3.38 15.85 1.00
C LEU A 74 -4.25 17.08 0.71
N GLU A 75 -3.79 18.26 1.13
CA GLU A 75 -4.49 19.54 0.91
C GLU A 75 -4.31 20.12 -0.50
N GLY A 76 -3.66 19.41 -1.44
CA GLY A 76 -3.44 19.88 -2.81
C GLY A 76 -2.66 21.19 -2.88
N ALA A 77 -3.25 22.24 -3.47
CA ALA A 77 -2.66 23.58 -3.49
C ALA A 77 -2.88 24.37 -2.17
N GLY A 78 -3.57 23.79 -1.19
CA GLY A 78 -3.93 24.40 0.08
C GLY A 78 -5.37 24.93 0.10
N ASN A 79 -5.96 24.98 1.30
CA ASN A 79 -7.38 25.32 1.49
C ASN A 79 -7.73 26.76 1.12
N SER A 80 -6.75 27.66 1.16
CA SER A 80 -6.92 29.06 0.73
C SER A 80 -7.01 29.21 -0.79
N ILE A 81 -6.54 28.21 -1.56
CA ILE A 81 -6.50 28.26 -3.02
C ILE A 81 -7.59 27.36 -3.61
N LEU A 82 -7.67 26.10 -3.14
CA LEU A 82 -8.62 25.10 -3.62
C LEU A 82 -9.28 24.37 -2.43
N PRO A 83 -10.23 25.00 -1.72
CA PRO A 83 -10.87 24.41 -0.54
C PRO A 83 -11.65 23.13 -0.84
N ASN A 84 -12.11 22.97 -2.08
CA ASN A 84 -12.93 21.86 -2.55
C ASN A 84 -12.15 20.77 -3.32
N VAL A 85 -10.81 20.81 -3.31
CA VAL A 85 -9.96 19.81 -3.97
C VAL A 85 -8.96 19.24 -2.99
N LYS A 86 -9.00 17.91 -2.79
CA LYS A 86 -8.08 17.17 -1.93
C LYS A 86 -7.43 16.04 -2.73
N CYS A 87 -6.22 15.67 -2.34
CA CYS A 87 -5.52 14.53 -2.93
C CYS A 87 -5.66 13.31 -2.01
N ALA A 88 -5.95 12.15 -2.61
CA ALA A 88 -5.96 10.86 -1.94
C ALA A 88 -5.15 9.82 -2.75
N GLY A 89 -4.80 8.72 -2.09
CA GLY A 89 -3.98 7.63 -2.64
C GLY A 89 -2.79 7.30 -1.75
N ASP A 90 -2.25 6.10 -1.92
CA ASP A 90 -1.07 5.59 -1.21
C ASP A 90 0.20 6.44 -1.40
N TRP A 91 0.18 7.32 -2.40
CA TRP A 91 1.29 8.20 -2.75
C TRP A 91 1.16 9.64 -2.28
N VAL A 92 0.07 9.98 -1.62
CA VAL A 92 -0.16 11.31 -1.06
C VAL A 92 0.66 11.51 0.22
N ARG A 93 1.19 12.72 0.42
CA ARG A 93 1.79 13.15 1.68
C ARG A 93 0.70 13.67 2.60
N MET A 94 0.49 12.98 3.73
CA MET A 94 -0.55 13.28 4.70
C MET A 94 -0.03 14.08 5.92
N GLY A 95 1.29 14.31 6.01
CA GLY A 95 1.89 15.16 7.04
C GLY A 95 1.83 14.51 8.42
N GLU A 96 1.08 15.10 9.34
CA GLU A 96 0.86 14.50 10.69
C GLU A 96 -0.14 13.35 10.65
N ARG A 97 -0.97 13.26 9.59
CA ARG A 97 -1.96 12.19 9.36
C ARG A 97 -1.40 11.00 8.60
N GLU A 98 -0.08 10.83 8.64
CA GLU A 98 0.58 9.68 8.04
C GLU A 98 0.13 8.39 8.74
N HIS A 99 -0.22 7.38 7.95
CA HIS A 99 -0.82 6.15 8.45
C HIS A 99 -0.18 4.92 7.77
N GLY A 100 -0.02 3.86 8.54
CA GLY A 100 0.53 2.58 8.07
C GLY A 100 1.96 2.67 7.56
N ALA A 101 2.32 1.72 6.70
CA ALA A 101 3.58 1.76 5.98
C ALA A 101 3.66 3.01 5.08
N LYS A 102 4.83 3.64 4.98
CA LYS A 102 5.07 4.83 4.13
C LYS A 102 5.15 4.50 2.63
N GLY A 103 4.61 3.36 2.21
CA GLY A 103 4.70 2.79 0.87
C GLY A 103 3.34 2.50 0.24
N LEU A 104 3.38 1.81 -0.91
CA LEU A 104 2.22 1.43 -1.72
C LEU A 104 1.40 0.32 -1.05
N CYS A 105 0.64 0.67 -0.01
CA CYS A 105 -0.30 -0.27 0.60
C CYS A 105 -1.75 0.20 0.42
N GLN A 106 -2.64 -0.78 0.24
CA GLN A 106 -4.08 -0.55 0.09
C GLN A 106 -4.67 0.17 1.31
N GLU A 107 -4.19 -0.18 2.51
CA GLU A 107 -4.58 0.48 3.76
C GLU A 107 -4.32 1.99 3.73
N ARG A 108 -3.13 2.40 3.27
CA ARG A 108 -2.79 3.82 3.16
C ARG A 108 -3.65 4.52 2.12
N ALA A 109 -3.89 3.89 0.96
CA ALA A 109 -4.80 4.44 -0.03
C ALA A 109 -6.21 4.67 0.55
N TYR A 110 -6.72 3.69 1.29
CA TYR A 110 -8.00 3.77 1.98
C TYR A 110 -8.04 4.90 3.02
N VAL A 111 -7.06 4.95 3.93
CA VAL A 111 -6.99 5.98 4.99
C VAL A 111 -6.80 7.37 4.41
N SER A 112 -5.95 7.53 3.40
CA SER A 112 -5.79 8.83 2.73
C SER A 112 -7.07 9.32 2.07
N GLY A 113 -7.92 8.42 1.58
CA GLY A 113 -9.24 8.74 1.08
C GLY A 113 -10.17 9.25 2.16
N MET A 114 -10.19 8.59 3.33
CA MET A 114 -10.98 9.03 4.49
C MET A 114 -10.51 10.40 4.99
N GLU A 115 -9.21 10.61 5.12
CA GLU A 115 -8.63 11.88 5.58
C GLU A 115 -8.85 13.02 4.59
N ALA A 116 -8.77 12.74 3.28
CA ALA A 116 -9.12 13.70 2.24
C ALA A 116 -10.61 14.06 2.28
N ALA A 117 -11.50 13.07 2.46
CA ALA A 117 -12.93 13.31 2.58
C ALA A 117 -13.27 14.14 3.83
N ASN A 118 -12.66 13.81 4.97
CA ASN A 118 -12.80 14.57 6.21
C ASN A 118 -12.37 16.03 6.03
N SER A 119 -11.20 16.26 5.44
CA SER A 119 -10.70 17.61 5.16
C SER A 119 -11.59 18.37 4.17
N LEU A 120 -12.09 17.69 3.13
CA LEU A 120 -13.00 18.29 2.14
C LEU A 120 -14.28 18.78 2.80
N LEU A 121 -14.93 17.94 3.59
CA LEU A 121 -16.20 18.25 4.24
C LEU A 121 -16.02 19.33 5.32
N GLU A 122 -14.93 19.28 6.08
CA GLU A 122 -14.58 20.36 7.03
C GLU A 122 -14.37 21.70 6.31
N SER A 123 -13.66 21.69 5.17
CA SER A 123 -13.34 22.91 4.39
C SER A 123 -14.53 23.49 3.63
N THR A 124 -15.57 22.70 3.34
CA THR A 124 -16.67 23.12 2.45
C THR A 124 -18.04 23.22 3.12
N VAL A 125 -18.27 22.49 4.22
CA VAL A 125 -19.56 22.45 4.93
C VAL A 125 -19.42 23.01 6.36
N GLY A 126 -18.22 22.95 6.95
CA GLY A 126 -17.98 23.33 8.35
C GLY A 126 -18.50 22.29 9.34
N ARG A 127 -17.95 22.30 10.56
CA ARG A 127 -18.24 21.29 11.61
C ARG A 127 -19.61 21.43 12.26
N ASN A 128 -20.21 22.62 12.25
CA ASN A 128 -21.45 22.92 13.00
C ASN A 128 -22.59 23.52 12.15
N GLY A 129 -22.53 23.48 10.81
CA GLY A 129 -23.55 24.17 10.02
C GLY A 129 -23.52 25.70 10.17
N ASP A 130 -22.46 26.25 10.78
CA ASP A 130 -22.18 27.67 10.97
C ASP A 130 -21.71 28.31 9.63
N GLY A 131 -22.56 28.24 8.61
CA GLY A 131 -22.69 29.20 7.51
C GLY A 131 -21.44 29.88 6.94
N GLY A 132 -20.37 29.15 6.64
CA GLY A 132 -19.22 29.68 5.87
C GLY A 132 -19.02 29.07 4.48
N GLY A 133 -19.69 27.95 4.20
CA GLY A 133 -19.51 27.16 2.98
C GLY A 133 -20.71 27.26 2.03
N VAL A 134 -20.40 27.45 0.74
CA VAL A 134 -21.29 27.66 -0.42
C VAL A 134 -22.72 27.15 -0.23
N SER A 135 -23.66 28.09 -0.22
CA SER A 135 -25.11 27.92 -0.21
C SER A 135 -25.61 27.10 -1.42
N GLY A 136 -25.54 25.77 -1.33
CA GLY A 136 -26.06 24.87 -2.37
C GLY A 136 -26.77 23.61 -1.83
N GLY A 137 -26.85 23.44 -0.51
CA GLY A 137 -27.51 22.31 0.14
C GLY A 137 -28.96 22.61 0.53
N ASP A 138 -29.81 21.58 0.48
CA ASP A 138 -31.27 21.55 0.68
C ASP A 138 -31.80 22.02 2.06
N GLY A 139 -31.02 22.76 2.85
CA GLY A 139 -31.43 23.23 4.17
C GLY A 139 -31.57 22.12 5.23
N SER A 140 -31.16 20.89 4.96
CA SER A 140 -31.31 19.77 5.90
C SER A 140 -30.34 19.77 7.10
N GLY A 141 -29.46 20.78 7.23
CA GLY A 141 -28.78 21.15 8.49
C GLY A 141 -27.95 20.04 9.16
N ARG A 142 -27.61 18.97 8.45
CA ARG A 142 -26.92 17.81 9.06
C ARG A 142 -25.44 18.14 9.22
N ALA A 143 -25.02 18.38 10.46
CA ALA A 143 -23.62 18.58 10.80
C ALA A 143 -22.78 17.38 10.34
N PHE A 144 -21.66 17.67 9.67
CA PHE A 144 -20.73 16.64 9.24
C PHE A 144 -19.96 16.09 10.45
N VAL A 145 -19.96 14.76 10.59
CA VAL A 145 -19.15 14.04 11.58
C VAL A 145 -17.96 13.39 10.87
N PRO A 146 -16.71 13.76 11.20
CA PRO A 146 -15.52 13.15 10.63
C PRO A 146 -15.49 11.63 10.83
N HIS A 147 -15.09 10.90 9.79
CA HIS A 147 -14.84 9.47 9.92
C HIS A 147 -13.63 9.25 10.82
N GLU A 148 -13.76 8.39 11.82
CA GLU A 148 -12.67 8.03 12.71
C GLU A 148 -11.62 7.19 11.98
N VAL A 149 -10.35 7.60 12.05
CA VAL A 149 -9.23 6.81 11.55
C VAL A 149 -8.55 6.16 12.74
N LEU A 150 -8.70 4.84 12.85
CA LEU A 150 -8.06 4.08 13.92
C LEU A 150 -6.55 4.09 13.74
N PRO A 151 -5.75 4.14 14.82
CA PRO A 151 -4.30 4.06 14.72
C PRO A 151 -3.84 2.66 14.31
N VAL A 152 -2.68 2.59 13.66
CA VAL A 152 -2.02 1.31 13.37
C VAL A 152 -1.72 0.61 14.69
N ARG A 153 -2.11 -0.67 14.77
CA ARG A 153 -1.82 -1.48 15.94
C ARG A 153 -0.31 -1.61 16.12
N GLU A 154 0.16 -1.51 17.36
CA GLU A 154 1.57 -1.76 17.64
C GLU A 154 1.98 -3.20 17.36
N ASP A 155 3.22 -3.35 16.88
CA ASP A 155 3.88 -4.64 16.72
C ASP A 155 4.00 -5.39 18.06
N GLU A 156 4.01 -6.71 17.97
CA GLU A 156 4.17 -7.59 19.12
C GLU A 156 5.50 -7.35 19.85
N PRO A 157 5.54 -7.41 21.21
CA PRO A 157 6.75 -7.14 21.98
C PRO A 157 7.96 -7.99 21.58
N GLN A 158 7.72 -9.26 21.23
CA GLN A 158 8.78 -10.20 20.82
C GLN A 158 9.42 -9.78 19.50
N PHE A 159 8.62 -9.25 18.57
CA PHE A 159 9.14 -8.72 17.30
C PHE A 159 9.99 -7.48 17.54
N LYS A 160 9.50 -6.52 18.34
CA LYS A 160 10.25 -5.29 18.68
C LYS A 160 11.60 -5.63 19.33
N PHE A 161 11.61 -6.57 20.27
CA PHE A 161 12.84 -7.06 20.91
C PHE A 161 13.79 -7.70 19.89
N GLY A 162 13.29 -8.57 19.02
CA GLY A 162 14.08 -9.19 17.96
C GLY A 162 14.73 -8.17 17.02
N VAL A 163 13.98 -7.12 16.62
CA VAL A 163 14.50 -6.02 15.80
C VAL A 163 15.59 -5.23 16.53
N GLU A 164 15.42 -4.96 17.83
CA GLU A 164 16.43 -4.25 18.62
C GLU A 164 17.74 -5.05 18.73
N VAL A 165 17.64 -6.34 19.04
CA VAL A 165 18.80 -7.26 19.10
C VAL A 165 19.49 -7.32 17.75
N ASN A 166 18.74 -7.54 16.67
CA ASN A 166 19.28 -7.58 15.31
C ASN A 166 20.01 -6.26 14.96
N ARG A 167 19.44 -5.10 15.33
CA ARG A 167 20.08 -3.80 15.10
C ARG A 167 21.42 -3.68 15.81
N LYS A 168 21.52 -4.13 17.07
CA LYS A 168 22.79 -4.12 17.83
C LYS A 168 23.83 -5.06 17.21
N VAL A 169 23.42 -6.26 16.82
CA VAL A 169 24.29 -7.24 16.17
C VAL A 169 24.84 -6.70 14.83
N MET A 170 23.99 -6.10 14.01
CA MET A 170 24.35 -5.51 12.71
C MET A 170 25.23 -4.25 12.81
N GLN A 171 25.48 -3.70 14.00
CA GLN A 171 26.48 -2.64 14.21
C GLN A 171 27.91 -3.20 14.26
N VAL A 172 28.07 -4.48 14.63
CA VAL A 172 29.39 -5.11 14.83
C VAL A 172 29.71 -6.08 13.69
N LEU A 173 28.69 -6.75 13.15
CA LEU A 173 28.86 -7.60 11.98
C LEU A 173 28.87 -6.73 10.70
N PRO A 174 29.91 -6.86 9.84
CA PRO A 174 29.90 -6.19 8.54
C PRO A 174 28.68 -6.63 7.73
N ARG A 175 28.19 -5.82 6.79
CA ARG A 175 27.11 -6.25 5.88
C ARG A 175 27.67 -7.20 4.83
N PHE A 176 27.84 -8.48 5.18
CA PHE A 176 28.40 -9.50 4.28
C PHE A 176 27.46 -9.93 3.15
N TRP A 177 26.18 -9.51 3.17
CA TRP A 177 25.14 -9.91 2.20
C TRP A 177 24.69 -8.81 1.24
N VAL A 178 25.27 -7.61 1.29
CA VAL A 178 24.98 -6.57 0.31
C VAL A 178 26.14 -6.54 -0.68
N ARG A 179 26.04 -7.36 -1.73
CA ARG A 179 26.86 -7.28 -2.92
C ARG A 179 26.00 -6.82 -4.08
#